data_AF-A0A847WDB4-F1
#
_entry.id   AF-A0A847WDB4-F1
#
_cell.length_a   1.000
_cell.length_b   1.000
_cell.length_c   1.000
_cell.angle_alpha   90.00
_cell.angle_beta   90.00
_cell.angle_gamma   90.00
#
_symmetry.space_group_name_H-M   'P 1'
#
loop_
_entity.id
_entity.type
_entity.pdbx_description
1 polymer ?
#
loop_
_entity_poly.entity_id
_entity_poly.type
_entity_poly.pdbx_seq_one_letter_code
_entity_poly.pdbx_strand_id
1 'polypeptide(L)'
;MHNESLAGQLILQLILILVNAFFAATEIAFISLNENKLKKQAEGGDKKAERILGILQKPTGFLSTIQIGITLAGFLGSAFAADNFSDRLVFWLREGWGLTSVSAKVLDTVSVIIITLILSYFTLVLGELLPKRIAMSKAETLARAAGGIINFLSMVLKPLVWLTTVSTNGLLRLVGINPKSEEETVSEEDIRLLLDVGEESGTIDSDEKELLENVFELGDAVAEDIMVHRTAVTFIYLDDTHEEILKKNRGKQIFPLPCLWRGDRRCCRNASQCGVSDRVIKG
;
A
#
# COMPACT_ATOMS: atom_id res chain seq x y z
N MET A 1 15.35 15.09 -50.03
CA MET A 1 14.81 13.78 -49.58
C MET A 1 13.80 14.00 -48.44
N HIS A 2 12.78 14.87 -48.61
CA HIS A 2 11.78 15.19 -47.57
C HIS A 2 10.38 15.19 -48.19
N ASN A 3 9.96 14.03 -48.69
CA ASN A 3 8.57 13.75 -49.03
C ASN A 3 8.11 12.53 -48.21
N GLU A 4 8.51 12.46 -46.94
CA GLU A 4 7.69 11.75 -45.95
C GLU A 4 6.31 12.40 -46.05
N SER A 5 5.34 11.66 -46.56
CA SER A 5 3.97 12.15 -46.73
C SER A 5 3.51 12.72 -45.39
N LEU A 6 2.86 13.90 -45.39
CA LEU A 6 2.24 14.48 -44.20
C LEU A 6 1.35 13.45 -43.46
N ALA A 7 0.78 12.49 -44.20
CA ALA A 7 0.08 11.35 -43.63
C ALA A 7 0.99 10.45 -42.75
N GLY A 8 2.23 10.16 -43.17
CA GLY A 8 3.20 9.38 -42.39
C GLY A 8 3.58 10.07 -41.08
N GLN A 9 3.80 11.39 -41.11
CA GLN A 9 4.08 12.17 -39.89
C GLN A 9 2.89 12.16 -38.93
N LEU A 10 1.66 12.34 -39.44
CA LEU A 10 0.44 12.27 -38.65
C LEU A 10 0.20 10.86 -38.08
N ILE A 11 0.46 9.80 -38.85
CA ILE A 11 0.34 8.42 -38.40
C ILE A 11 1.34 8.14 -37.29
N LEU A 12 2.60 8.57 -37.44
CA LEU A 12 3.61 8.38 -36.41
C LEU A 12 3.25 9.13 -35.13
N GLN A 13 2.80 10.38 -35.24
CA GLN A 13 2.31 11.16 -34.09
C GLN A 13 1.13 10.45 -33.40
N LEU A 14 0.18 9.93 -34.19
CA LEU A 14 -0.96 9.19 -33.65
C LEU A 14 -0.51 7.93 -32.92
N ILE A 15 0.46 7.18 -33.46
CA ILE A 15 1.04 6.01 -32.79
C ILE A 15 1.69 6.41 -31.47
N LEU A 16 2.47 7.49 -31.43
CA LEU A 16 3.09 7.99 -30.19
C LEU A 16 2.04 8.36 -29.13
N ILE A 17 0.96 9.03 -29.54
CA ILE A 17 -0.18 9.36 -28.66
C ILE A 17 -0.84 8.08 -28.14
N LEU A 18 -1.05 7.07 -28.99
CA LEU A 18 -1.67 5.80 -28.59
C LEU A 18 -0.78 4.98 -27.64
N VAL A 19 0.53 4.99 -27.85
CA VAL A 19 1.49 4.35 -26.94
C VAL A 19 1.45 5.04 -25.58
N ASN A 20 1.46 6.37 -25.54
CA ASN A 20 1.33 7.12 -24.29
C ASN A 20 -0.02 6.83 -23.60
N ALA A 21 -1.11 6.82 -24.37
CA ALA A 21 -2.46 6.49 -23.91
C ALA A 21 -2.52 5.10 -23.27
N PHE A 22 -1.87 4.11 -23.88
CA PHE A 22 -1.80 2.76 -23.36
C PHE A 22 -1.11 2.71 -22.00
N PHE A 23 0.04 3.37 -21.85
CA PHE A 23 0.75 3.43 -20.57
C PHE A 23 -0.05 4.16 -19.50
N ALA A 24 -0.59 5.34 -19.83
CA ALA A 24 -1.43 6.14 -18.93
C ALA A 24 -2.70 5.40 -18.48
N ALA A 25 -3.37 4.68 -19.39
CA ALA A 25 -4.52 3.85 -19.06
C ALA A 25 -4.13 2.67 -18.17
N THR A 26 -2.99 2.03 -18.45
CA THR A 26 -2.52 0.87 -17.68
C THR A 26 -2.13 1.26 -16.26
N GLU A 27 -1.48 2.40 -16.08
CA GLU A 27 -1.16 2.98 -14.77
C GLU A 27 -2.42 3.04 -13.88
N ILE A 28 -3.44 3.77 -14.35
CA ILE A 28 -4.67 3.98 -13.58
C ILE A 28 -5.50 2.71 -13.46
N ALA A 29 -5.48 1.84 -14.47
CA ALA A 29 -6.14 0.55 -14.39
C ALA A 29 -5.59 -0.28 -13.22
N PHE A 30 -4.26 -0.37 -13.05
CA PHE A 30 -3.64 -1.13 -11.96
C PHE A 30 -3.85 -0.48 -10.60
N ILE A 31 -3.74 0.85 -10.50
CA ILE A 31 -3.99 1.58 -9.24
C ILE A 31 -5.45 1.44 -8.79
N SER A 32 -6.40 1.33 -9.73
CA SER A 32 -7.83 1.22 -9.41
C SER A 32 -8.29 -0.22 -9.12
N LEU A 33 -7.40 -1.23 -9.15
CA LEU A 33 -7.81 -2.61 -8.86
C LEU A 33 -8.05 -2.83 -7.37
N ASN A 34 -9.05 -3.63 -7.04
CA ASN A 34 -9.29 -4.10 -5.70
C ASN A 34 -8.50 -5.38 -5.44
N GLU A 35 -7.48 -5.30 -4.57
CA GLU A 35 -6.59 -6.42 -4.25
C GLU A 35 -7.35 -7.62 -3.65
N ASN A 36 -8.30 -7.38 -2.74
CA ASN A 36 -9.11 -8.44 -2.11
C ASN A 36 -9.94 -9.21 -3.13
N LYS A 37 -10.52 -8.52 -4.11
CA LYS A 37 -11.26 -9.16 -5.20
C LYS A 37 -10.35 -10.03 -6.06
N LEU A 38 -9.17 -9.53 -6.42
CA LEU A 38 -8.17 -10.28 -7.20
C LEU A 38 -7.65 -11.50 -6.45
N LYS A 39 -7.41 -11.38 -5.14
CA LYS A 39 -6.99 -12.48 -4.28
C LYS A 39 -8.02 -13.62 -4.28
N LYS A 40 -9.30 -13.30 -4.10
CA LYS A 40 -10.40 -14.29 -4.21
C LYS A 40 -10.45 -14.97 -5.59
N GLN A 41 -10.23 -14.21 -6.67
CA GLN A 41 -10.19 -14.77 -8.04
C GLN A 41 -8.98 -15.69 -8.26
N ALA A 42 -7.81 -15.33 -7.71
CA ALA A 42 -6.60 -16.14 -7.78
C ALA A 42 -6.76 -17.45 -6.99
N GLU A 43 -7.33 -17.40 -5.79
CA GLU A 43 -7.70 -18.59 -5.00
C GLU A 43 -8.70 -19.49 -5.74
N GLY A 44 -9.59 -18.89 -6.55
CA GLY A 44 -10.49 -19.60 -7.46
C GLY A 44 -9.83 -20.21 -8.71
N GLY A 45 -8.50 -20.13 -8.85
CA GLY A 45 -7.75 -20.75 -9.94
C GLY A 45 -7.49 -19.86 -11.16
N ASP A 46 -7.81 -18.56 -11.11
CA ASP A 46 -7.54 -17.62 -12.20
C ASP A 46 -6.06 -17.22 -12.25
N LYS A 47 -5.30 -17.85 -13.15
CA LYS A 47 -3.87 -17.57 -13.39
C LYS A 47 -3.59 -16.12 -13.81
N LYS A 48 -4.54 -15.41 -14.41
CA LYS A 48 -4.34 -13.98 -14.77
C LYS A 48 -4.46 -13.11 -13.52
N ALA A 49 -5.43 -13.40 -12.66
CA ALA A 49 -5.58 -12.70 -11.38
C ALA A 49 -4.35 -12.88 -10.50
N GLU A 50 -3.80 -14.11 -10.43
CA GLU A 50 -2.57 -14.42 -9.69
C GLU A 50 -1.37 -13.57 -10.17
N ARG A 51 -1.16 -13.46 -11.49
CA ARG A 51 -0.08 -12.64 -12.05
C ARG A 51 -0.25 -11.17 -11.74
N ILE A 52 -1.47 -10.65 -11.89
CA ILE A 52 -1.77 -9.23 -11.62
C ILE A 52 -1.57 -8.94 -10.13
N LEU A 53 -2.01 -9.84 -9.24
CA LEU A 53 -1.79 -9.74 -7.81
C LEU A 53 -0.30 -9.67 -7.45
N GLY A 54 0.53 -10.52 -8.07
CA GLY A 54 1.98 -10.47 -7.88
C GLY A 54 2.63 -9.15 -8.33
N ILE A 55 2.05 -8.47 -9.34
CA ILE A 55 2.48 -7.13 -9.75
C ILE A 55 2.04 -6.08 -8.73
N LEU A 56 0.81 -6.15 -8.23
CA LEU A 56 0.27 -5.20 -7.23
C LEU A 56 1.05 -5.24 -5.91
N GLN A 57 1.45 -6.43 -5.47
CA GLN A 57 2.19 -6.59 -4.21
C GLN A 57 3.63 -6.03 -4.26
N LYS A 58 4.17 -5.80 -5.46
CA LYS A 58 5.51 -5.22 -5.66
C LYS A 58 5.47 -4.14 -6.76
N PRO A 59 4.78 -3.01 -6.50
CA PRO A 59 4.42 -2.07 -7.55
C PRO A 59 5.63 -1.22 -7.99
N THR A 60 6.69 -1.10 -7.20
CA THR A 60 7.81 -0.17 -7.43
C THR A 60 8.43 -0.30 -8.82
N GLY A 61 8.75 -1.54 -9.24
CA GLY A 61 9.33 -1.79 -10.57
C GLY A 61 8.35 -1.57 -11.71
N PHE A 62 7.07 -1.92 -11.49
CA PHE A 62 5.99 -1.74 -12.46
C PHE A 62 5.69 -0.25 -12.70
N LEU A 63 5.47 0.51 -11.62
CA LEU A 63 5.20 1.95 -11.68
C LEU A 63 6.36 2.69 -12.33
N SER A 64 7.60 2.36 -11.96
CA SER A 64 8.79 2.95 -12.58
C SER A 64 8.86 2.68 -14.09
N THR A 65 8.56 1.45 -14.51
CA THR A 65 8.57 1.06 -15.93
C THR A 65 7.54 1.86 -16.73
N ILE A 66 6.31 1.97 -16.21
CA ILE A 66 5.24 2.72 -16.87
C ILE A 66 5.58 4.21 -16.91
N GLN A 67 6.08 4.79 -15.80
CA GLN A 67 6.45 6.20 -15.74
C GLN A 67 7.52 6.56 -16.79
N ILE A 68 8.52 5.69 -16.94
CA ILE A 68 9.54 5.83 -17.99
C ILE A 68 8.90 5.75 -19.38
N GLY A 69 7.98 4.81 -19.59
CA GLY A 69 7.25 4.67 -20.85
C GLY A 69 6.45 5.92 -21.22
N ILE A 70 5.68 6.47 -20.27
CA ILE A 70 4.92 7.72 -20.43
C ILE A 70 5.86 8.88 -20.75
N THR A 71 6.94 9.01 -19.99
CA THR A 71 7.91 10.11 -20.15
C THR A 71 8.59 10.05 -21.53
N LEU A 72 9.05 8.87 -21.96
CA LEU A 72 9.68 8.68 -23.26
C LEU A 72 8.69 8.91 -24.41
N ALA A 73 7.49 8.33 -24.34
CA ALA A 73 6.47 8.53 -25.37
C ALA A 73 6.05 10.00 -25.47
N GLY A 74 5.87 10.67 -24.33
CA GLY A 74 5.58 12.10 -24.24
C GLY A 74 6.68 12.96 -24.86
N PHE A 75 7.94 12.77 -24.44
CA PHE A 75 9.04 13.56 -24.99
C PHE A 75 9.30 13.32 -26.47
N LEU A 76 9.24 12.06 -26.93
CA LEU A 76 9.35 11.76 -28.36
C LEU A 76 8.19 12.39 -29.14
N GLY A 77 6.97 12.30 -28.62
CA GLY A 77 5.79 12.93 -29.21
C GLY A 77 5.89 14.45 -29.29
N SER A 78 6.35 15.11 -28.23
CA SER A 78 6.55 16.56 -28.21
C SER A 78 7.70 17.02 -29.11
N ALA A 79 8.82 16.32 -29.11
CA ALA A 79 9.96 16.63 -29.98
C ALA A 79 9.60 16.44 -31.46
N PHE A 80 8.93 15.33 -31.79
CA PHE A 80 8.46 15.07 -33.15
C PHE A 80 7.43 16.11 -33.61
N ALA A 81 6.48 16.46 -32.72
CA ALA A 81 5.50 17.51 -32.97
C ALA A 81 6.15 18.87 -33.27
N ALA A 82 7.14 19.28 -32.47
CA ALA A 82 7.84 20.54 -32.65
C ALA A 82 8.63 20.57 -33.98
N ASP A 83 9.36 19.51 -34.31
CA ASP A 83 10.23 19.46 -35.49
C ASP A 83 9.47 19.32 -36.82
N ASN A 84 8.35 18.59 -36.82
CA ASN A 84 7.65 18.24 -38.08
C ASN A 84 6.46 19.17 -38.42
N PHE A 85 5.94 19.92 -37.45
CA PHE A 85 4.73 20.73 -37.63
C PHE A 85 4.95 22.24 -37.49
N SER A 86 6.08 22.70 -36.93
CA SER A 86 6.37 24.13 -36.73
C SER A 86 6.58 24.90 -38.05
N ASP A 87 7.40 24.38 -38.96
CA ASP A 87 7.69 25.00 -40.26
C ASP A 87 6.43 25.28 -41.10
N ARG A 88 5.44 24.39 -41.01
CA ARG A 88 4.16 24.54 -41.71
C ARG A 88 3.29 25.63 -41.10
N LEU A 89 3.34 25.81 -39.79
CA LEU A 89 2.64 26.91 -39.13
C LEU A 89 3.31 28.24 -39.49
N VAL A 90 4.65 28.29 -39.58
CA VAL A 90 5.39 29.47 -40.05
C VAL A 90 4.97 29.86 -41.47
N PHE A 91 4.87 28.88 -42.37
CA PHE A 91 4.41 29.10 -43.74
C PHE A 91 2.98 29.67 -43.78
N TRP A 92 2.06 29.08 -43.01
CA TRP A 92 0.68 29.53 -42.94
C TRP A 92 0.52 30.92 -42.32
N LEU A 93 1.29 31.26 -41.28
CA LEU A 93 1.31 32.59 -40.66
C LEU A 93 1.90 33.67 -41.58
N ARG A 94 2.93 33.32 -42.38
CA ARG A 94 3.54 34.25 -43.34
C ARG A 94 2.63 34.54 -44.52
N GLU A 95 2.10 33.51 -45.17
CA GLU A 95 1.30 33.67 -46.38
C GLU A 95 -0.16 34.02 -46.09
N GLY A 96 -0.74 33.46 -45.03
CA GLY A 96 -2.14 33.67 -44.68
C GLY A 96 -2.42 34.99 -43.96
N TRP A 97 -1.52 35.42 -43.07
CA TRP A 97 -1.74 36.60 -42.21
C TRP A 97 -0.84 37.79 -42.55
N GLY A 98 0.03 37.67 -43.57
CA GLY A 98 0.81 38.79 -44.10
C GLY A 98 1.86 39.34 -43.14
N LEU A 99 2.33 38.56 -42.17
CA LEU A 99 3.37 38.94 -41.18
C LEU A 99 4.79 39.02 -41.76
N THR A 100 4.96 39.62 -42.94
CA THR A 100 6.25 39.75 -43.64
C THR A 100 7.17 40.81 -43.01
N SER A 101 6.66 41.68 -42.13
CA SER A 101 7.40 42.74 -41.45
C SER A 101 8.12 42.29 -40.16
N VAL A 102 7.86 41.07 -39.68
CA VAL A 102 8.47 40.53 -38.46
C VAL A 102 9.74 39.73 -38.81
N SER A 103 10.78 39.85 -37.98
CA SER A 103 12.01 39.08 -38.14
C SER A 103 11.74 37.58 -38.20
N ALA A 104 12.33 36.91 -39.20
CA ALA A 104 12.10 35.50 -39.49
C ALA A 104 12.30 34.59 -38.28
N LYS A 105 13.31 34.90 -37.47
CA LYS A 105 13.69 34.12 -36.28
C LYS A 105 12.68 34.22 -35.15
N VAL A 106 12.04 35.38 -35.00
CA VAL A 106 11.00 35.61 -33.99
C VAL A 106 9.73 34.86 -34.38
N LEU A 107 9.34 34.95 -35.65
CA LEU A 107 8.15 34.27 -36.15
C LEU A 107 8.28 32.74 -36.08
N ASP A 108 9.47 32.23 -36.37
CA ASP A 108 9.81 30.81 -36.23
C ASP A 108 9.66 30.32 -34.78
N THR A 109 10.32 31.00 -33.84
CA THR A 109 10.25 30.67 -32.41
C THR A 109 8.81 30.72 -31.87
N VAL A 110 8.05 31.75 -32.22
CA VAL A 110 6.64 31.90 -31.79
C VAL A 110 5.77 30.79 -32.39
N SER A 111 6.00 30.43 -33.65
CA SER A 111 5.25 29.36 -34.31
C SER A 111 5.53 27.99 -33.67
N VAL A 112 6.79 27.69 -33.36
CA VAL A 112 7.17 26.48 -32.62
C VAL A 112 6.44 26.41 -31.27
N ILE A 113 6.42 27.51 -30.51
CA ILE A 113 5.75 27.53 -29.20
C ILE A 113 4.23 27.30 -29.37
N ILE A 114 3.58 28.00 -30.30
CA ILE A 114 2.13 27.89 -30.51
C ILE A 114 1.74 26.49 -30.97
N ILE A 115 2.42 25.92 -31.97
CA ILE A 115 2.10 24.58 -32.46
C ILE A 115 2.33 23.53 -31.37
N THR A 116 3.40 23.69 -30.59
CA THR A 116 3.74 22.78 -29.50
C THR A 116 2.66 22.83 -28.43
N LEU A 117 2.17 24.02 -28.05
CA LEU A 117 1.06 24.14 -27.09
C LEU A 117 -0.23 23.50 -27.59
N ILE A 118 -0.59 23.73 -28.85
CA ILE A 118 -1.80 23.15 -29.46
C ILE A 118 -1.68 21.62 -29.50
N LEU A 119 -0.59 21.09 -30.07
CA LEU A 119 -0.38 19.64 -30.16
C LEU A 119 -0.19 18.98 -28.80
N SER A 120 0.43 19.68 -27.84
CA SER A 120 0.54 19.23 -26.46
C SER A 120 -0.83 19.13 -25.80
N TYR A 121 -1.76 20.07 -26.04
CA TYR A 121 -3.13 19.97 -25.53
C TYR A 121 -3.83 18.71 -26.06
N PHE A 122 -3.77 18.46 -27.38
CA PHE A 122 -4.36 17.26 -27.97
C PHE A 122 -3.69 15.97 -27.46
N THR A 123 -2.36 15.97 -27.33
CA THR A 123 -1.59 14.83 -26.82
C THR A 123 -1.92 14.58 -25.34
N LEU A 124 -2.09 15.61 -24.53
CA LEU A 124 -2.46 15.49 -23.12
C LEU A 124 -3.91 15.00 -22.96
N VAL A 125 -4.85 15.54 -23.73
CA VAL A 125 -6.26 15.15 -23.65
C VAL A 125 -6.46 13.72 -24.16
N LEU A 126 -5.97 13.41 -25.36
CA LEU A 126 -6.18 12.11 -26.01
C LEU A 126 -5.21 11.03 -25.54
N GLY A 127 -3.97 11.43 -25.25
CA GLY A 127 -2.88 10.53 -24.86
C GLY A 127 -2.78 10.30 -23.36
N GLU A 128 -3.50 11.05 -22.53
CA GLU A 128 -3.41 10.87 -21.07
C GLU A 128 -4.76 10.96 -20.37
N LEU A 129 -5.44 12.11 -20.42
CA LEU A 129 -6.65 12.35 -19.59
C LEU A 129 -7.82 11.43 -19.98
N LEU A 130 -8.13 11.32 -21.26
CA LEU A 130 -9.22 10.48 -21.75
C LEU A 130 -8.98 8.98 -21.46
N PRO A 131 -7.81 8.41 -21.80
CA PRO A 131 -7.47 7.02 -21.46
C PRO A 131 -7.54 6.74 -19.95
N LYS A 132 -7.04 7.67 -19.11
CA LYS A 132 -7.12 7.52 -17.64
C LYS A 132 -8.56 7.45 -17.16
N ARG A 133 -9.46 8.30 -17.67
CA ARG A 133 -10.89 8.24 -17.33
C ARG A 133 -11.55 6.94 -17.76
N ILE A 134 -11.22 6.44 -18.95
CA ILE A 134 -11.73 5.14 -19.42
C ILE A 134 -11.21 4.01 -18.53
N ALA A 135 -9.93 4.07 -18.15
CA ALA A 135 -9.29 3.06 -17.31
C ALA A 135 -9.94 2.93 -15.94
N MET A 136 -10.33 4.04 -15.29
CA MET A 136 -11.04 3.99 -14.01
C MET A 136 -12.33 3.17 -14.08
N SER A 137 -13.07 3.26 -15.20
CA SER A 137 -14.34 2.54 -15.37
C SER A 137 -14.18 1.06 -15.74
N LYS A 138 -13.04 0.68 -16.35
CA LYS A 138 -12.78 -0.66 -16.90
C LYS A 138 -11.43 -1.23 -16.48
N ALA A 139 -11.06 -0.97 -15.23
CA ALA A 139 -9.75 -1.28 -14.66
C ALA A 139 -9.38 -2.77 -14.82
N GLU A 140 -10.27 -3.68 -14.43
CA GLU A 140 -9.99 -5.13 -14.44
C GLU A 140 -9.74 -5.67 -15.86
N THR A 141 -10.55 -5.27 -16.83
CA THR A 141 -10.40 -5.70 -18.23
C THR A 141 -9.10 -5.20 -18.83
N LEU A 142 -8.76 -3.93 -18.59
CA LEU A 142 -7.52 -3.33 -19.11
C LEU A 142 -6.29 -3.92 -18.44
N ALA A 143 -6.30 -4.10 -17.12
CA ALA A 143 -5.20 -4.73 -16.39
C ALA A 143 -4.93 -6.17 -16.86
N ARG A 144 -5.99 -6.93 -17.13
CA ARG A 144 -5.88 -8.31 -17.67
C ARG A 144 -5.32 -8.35 -19.09
N ALA A 145 -5.60 -7.34 -19.91
CA ALA A 145 -5.04 -7.23 -21.25
C ALA A 145 -3.57 -6.74 -21.22
N ALA A 146 -3.29 -5.73 -20.40
CA ALA A 146 -2.00 -5.06 -20.34
C ALA A 146 -0.95 -5.80 -19.51
N GLY A 147 -1.36 -6.61 -18.53
CA GLY A 147 -0.43 -7.23 -17.57
C GLY A 147 0.68 -8.09 -18.21
N GLY A 148 0.38 -8.78 -19.32
CA GLY A 148 1.40 -9.52 -20.08
C GLY A 148 2.41 -8.61 -20.78
N ILE A 149 1.92 -7.54 -21.41
CA ILE A 149 2.74 -6.57 -22.16
C ILE A 149 3.66 -5.83 -21.19
N ILE A 150 3.15 -5.38 -20.06
CA ILE A 150 3.97 -4.65 -19.09
C ILE A 150 5.00 -5.56 -18.44
N ASN A 151 4.67 -6.81 -18.11
CA ASN A 151 5.67 -7.70 -17.52
C ASN A 151 6.86 -7.94 -18.47
N PHE A 152 6.59 -8.09 -19.77
CA PHE A 152 7.64 -8.15 -20.77
C PHE A 152 8.46 -6.86 -20.83
N LEU A 153 7.79 -5.70 -20.84
CA LEU A 153 8.47 -4.41 -20.91
C LEU A 153 9.31 -4.13 -19.65
N SER A 154 8.82 -4.48 -18.46
CA SER A 154 9.55 -4.38 -17.20
C SER A 154 10.81 -5.23 -17.20
N MET A 155 10.80 -6.39 -17.87
CA MET A 155 11.99 -7.22 -18.04
C MET A 155 13.02 -6.56 -18.95
N VAL A 156 12.58 -5.95 -20.06
CA VAL A 156 13.46 -5.25 -21.02
C VAL A 156 14.02 -3.96 -20.43
N LEU A 157 13.20 -3.18 -19.72
CA LEU A 157 13.58 -1.91 -19.10
C LEU A 157 14.19 -2.06 -17.70
N LYS A 158 14.37 -3.28 -17.21
CA LYS A 158 15.00 -3.58 -15.92
C LYS A 158 16.34 -2.85 -15.68
N PRO A 159 17.31 -2.76 -16.63
CA PRO A 159 18.55 -2.02 -16.38
C PRO A 159 18.30 -0.52 -16.20
N LEU A 160 17.33 0.05 -16.93
CA LEU A 160 16.98 1.46 -16.82
C LEU A 160 16.27 1.75 -15.49
N VAL A 161 15.34 0.88 -15.07
CA VAL A 161 14.67 0.97 -13.75
C VAL A 161 15.66 0.82 -12.60
N TRP A 162 16.65 -0.07 -12.74
CA TRP A 162 17.72 -0.20 -11.74
C TRP A 162 18.52 1.10 -11.62
N LEU A 163 18.90 1.70 -12.75
CA LEU A 163 19.64 2.96 -12.76
C LEU A 163 18.85 4.08 -12.08
N THR A 164 17.56 4.24 -12.41
CA THR A 164 16.70 5.27 -11.80
C THR A 164 16.52 5.02 -10.31
N THR A 165 16.34 3.76 -9.89
CA THR A 165 16.22 3.39 -8.48
C THR A 165 17.49 3.71 -7.71
N VAL A 166 18.67 3.40 -8.25
CA VAL A 166 19.95 3.72 -7.63
C VAL A 166 20.16 5.23 -7.52
N SER A 167 19.85 6.00 -8.57
CA SER A 167 19.96 7.46 -8.52
C SER A 167 19.01 8.08 -7.49
N THR A 168 17.76 7.61 -7.43
CA THR A 168 16.77 8.10 -6.47
C THR A 168 17.17 7.76 -5.05
N ASN A 169 17.60 6.52 -4.79
CA ASN A 169 18.06 6.10 -3.47
C ASN A 169 19.34 6.83 -3.02
N GLY A 170 20.23 7.17 -3.96
CA GLY A 170 21.38 8.01 -3.70
C GLY A 170 20.96 9.42 -3.27
N LEU A 171 20.00 10.02 -3.97
CA LEU A 171 19.50 11.36 -3.65
C LEU A 171 18.72 11.37 -2.33
N LEU A 172 17.91 10.34 -2.05
CA LEU A 172 17.20 10.18 -0.77
C LEU A 172 18.18 10.16 0.41
N ARG A 173 19.28 9.43 0.28
CA ARG A 173 20.34 9.41 1.32
C ARG A 173 21.00 10.76 1.52
N LEU A 174 21.17 11.56 0.46
CA LEU A 174 21.70 12.92 0.58
C LEU A 174 20.73 13.85 1.33
N VAL A 175 19.43 13.63 1.18
CA VAL A 175 18.39 14.38 1.91
C VAL A 175 18.15 13.81 3.32
N GLY A 176 18.82 12.71 3.69
CA GLY A 176 18.69 12.07 5.00
C GLY A 176 17.53 11.09 5.13
N ILE A 177 16.88 10.70 4.03
CA ILE A 177 15.79 9.73 4.00
C ILE A 177 16.36 8.34 3.75
N ASN A 178 15.99 7.36 4.57
CA ASN A 178 16.42 5.97 4.40
C ASN A 178 15.47 5.25 3.42
N PRO A 179 15.91 4.90 2.19
CA PRO A 179 15.06 4.27 1.18
C PRO A 179 14.64 2.82 1.50
N LYS A 180 15.04 2.29 2.66
CA LYS A 180 14.70 0.93 3.12
C LYS A 180 13.71 0.91 4.29
N SER A 181 13.12 2.04 4.65
CA SER A 181 12.17 2.09 5.78
C SER A 181 10.77 1.57 5.46
N GLU A 182 10.52 1.06 4.25
CA GLU A 182 9.22 0.48 3.87
C GLU A 182 9.08 -0.98 4.36
N GLU A 183 8.93 -1.13 5.66
CA GLU A 183 7.97 -2.07 6.24
C GLU A 183 7.32 -1.28 7.39
N GLU A 184 6.20 -0.61 7.12
CA GLU A 184 5.29 -0.19 8.19
C GLU A 184 4.80 -1.49 8.84
N THR A 185 5.55 -1.96 9.82
CA THR A 185 5.05 -2.96 10.75
C THR A 185 3.88 -2.30 11.46
N VAL A 186 2.66 -2.75 11.14
CA VAL A 186 1.43 -2.28 11.78
C VAL A 186 1.65 -2.37 13.29
N SER A 187 1.67 -1.22 13.95
CA SER A 187 1.84 -1.14 15.39
C SER A 187 0.52 -1.45 16.08
N GLU A 188 0.56 -1.76 17.37
CA GLU A 188 -0.66 -1.94 18.17
C GLU A 188 -1.49 -0.65 18.20
N GLU A 189 -0.82 0.50 18.21
CA GLU A 189 -1.42 1.82 18.14
C GLU A 189 -2.21 2.03 16.84
N ASP A 190 -1.68 1.54 15.71
CA ASP A 190 -2.40 1.61 14.43
C ASP A 190 -3.67 0.74 14.45
N ILE A 191 -3.63 -0.43 15.12
CA ILE A 191 -4.80 -1.29 15.28
C ILE A 191 -5.84 -0.63 16.17
N ARG A 192 -5.43 -0.02 17.30
CA ARG A 192 -6.33 0.74 18.18
C ARG A 192 -7.01 1.89 17.45
N LEU A 193 -6.26 2.64 16.63
CA LEU A 193 -6.82 3.71 15.80
C LEU A 193 -7.89 3.18 14.82
N LEU A 194 -7.66 2.01 14.22
CA LEU A 194 -8.66 1.38 13.34
C LEU A 194 -9.93 0.95 14.10
N LEU A 195 -9.80 0.51 15.35
CA LEU A 195 -10.95 0.18 16.21
C LEU A 195 -11.76 1.43 16.55
N ASP A 196 -11.10 2.55 16.87
CA ASP A 196 -11.75 3.84 17.10
C ASP A 196 -12.58 4.28 15.88
N VAL A 197 -12.00 4.20 14.68
CA VAL A 197 -12.70 4.52 13.43
C VAL A 197 -13.86 3.54 13.16
N GLY A 198 -13.70 2.27 13.55
CA GLY A 198 -14.74 1.25 13.45
C GLY A 198 -15.94 1.54 14.36
N GLU A 199 -15.70 2.03 15.58
CA GLU A 199 -16.72 2.46 16.53
C GLU A 199 -17.43 3.73 16.05
N GLU A 200 -16.68 4.77 15.66
CA GLU A 200 -17.26 6.03 15.16
C GLU A 200 -18.12 5.85 13.90
N SER A 201 -17.72 4.92 13.03
CA SER A 201 -18.49 4.57 11.83
C SER A 201 -19.70 3.67 12.11
N GLY A 202 -19.87 3.18 13.34
CA GLY A 202 -20.93 2.26 13.75
C GLY A 202 -20.77 0.85 13.18
N THR A 203 -19.57 0.49 12.72
CA THR A 203 -19.25 -0.85 12.21
C THR A 203 -18.90 -1.82 13.35
N ILE A 204 -18.36 -1.30 14.45
CA ILE A 204 -17.99 -2.03 15.68
C ILE A 204 -18.80 -1.44 16.83
N ASP A 205 -19.37 -2.29 17.69
CA ASP A 205 -20.06 -1.82 18.90
C ASP A 205 -19.04 -1.41 19.98
N SER A 206 -19.44 -0.46 20.84
CA SER A 206 -18.68 -0.03 22.01
C SER A 206 -18.25 -1.19 22.91
N ASP A 207 -19.15 -2.15 23.16
CA ASP A 207 -18.86 -3.37 23.94
C ASP A 207 -17.79 -4.27 23.27
N GLU A 208 -17.79 -4.33 21.92
CA GLU A 208 -16.81 -5.11 21.16
C GLU A 208 -15.44 -4.45 21.17
N LYS A 209 -15.39 -3.12 21.10
CA LYS A 209 -14.15 -2.35 21.24
C LYS A 209 -13.54 -2.55 22.63
N GLU A 210 -14.34 -2.41 23.68
CA GLU A 210 -13.88 -2.60 25.07
C GLU A 210 -13.32 -4.03 25.25
N LEU A 211 -13.96 -5.05 24.68
CA LEU A 211 -13.45 -6.41 24.71
C LEU A 211 -12.08 -6.54 24.01
N LEU A 212 -11.90 -5.93 22.85
CA LEU A 212 -10.64 -5.97 22.10
C LEU A 212 -9.52 -5.20 22.80
N GLU A 213 -9.82 -4.06 23.41
CA GLU A 213 -8.88 -3.30 24.25
C GLU A 213 -8.40 -4.14 25.45
N ASN A 214 -9.33 -4.78 26.15
CA ASN A 214 -9.02 -5.69 27.26
C ASN A 214 -8.13 -6.88 26.83
N VAL A 215 -8.22 -7.35 25.59
CA VAL A 215 -7.35 -8.43 25.07
C VAL A 215 -5.91 -7.94 24.93
N PHE A 216 -5.68 -6.70 24.49
CA PHE A 216 -4.34 -6.11 24.45
C PHE A 216 -3.78 -5.95 25.87
N GLU A 217 -4.58 -5.40 26.80
CA GLU A 217 -4.17 -5.24 28.20
C GLU A 217 -3.84 -6.58 28.87
N LEU A 218 -4.60 -7.64 28.57
CA LEU A 218 -4.33 -8.99 29.08
C LEU A 218 -3.03 -9.58 28.51
N GLY A 219 -2.67 -9.26 27.27
CA GLY A 219 -1.42 -9.69 26.64
C GLY A 219 -0.19 -9.10 27.34
N ASP A 220 -0.31 -7.87 27.84
CA ASP A 220 0.73 -7.16 28.58
C ASP A 220 0.70 -7.45 30.10
N ALA A 221 -0.44 -7.88 30.62
CA ALA A 221 -0.61 -8.16 32.04
C ALA A 221 0.29 -9.32 32.50
N VAL A 222 1.11 -9.06 33.51
CA VAL A 222 1.86 -10.11 34.20
C VAL A 222 1.01 -10.70 35.33
N ALA A 223 1.35 -11.92 35.77
CA ALA A 223 0.65 -12.57 36.88
C ALA A 223 0.62 -11.71 38.16
N GLU A 224 1.62 -10.84 38.34
CA GLU A 224 1.68 -9.88 39.44
C GLU A 224 0.56 -8.82 39.38
N ASP A 225 0.13 -8.41 38.19
CA ASP A 225 -0.88 -7.36 37.98
C ASP A 225 -2.29 -7.84 38.35
N ILE A 226 -2.54 -9.15 38.19
CA ILE A 226 -3.86 -9.77 38.40
C ILE A 226 -3.94 -10.60 39.69
N MET A 227 -2.81 -10.94 40.33
CA MET A 227 -2.83 -11.75 41.54
C MET A 227 -3.30 -10.96 42.76
N VAL A 228 -4.05 -11.63 43.63
CA VAL A 228 -4.37 -11.08 44.95
C VAL A 228 -3.11 -11.09 45.80
N HIS A 229 -2.65 -9.91 46.23
CA HIS A 229 -1.46 -9.78 47.08
C HIS A 229 -1.56 -10.67 48.32
N ARG A 230 -0.47 -11.35 48.70
CA ARG A 230 -0.45 -12.38 49.76
C ARG A 230 -1.02 -11.94 51.12
N THR A 231 -0.99 -10.64 51.43
CA THR A 231 -1.55 -10.09 52.68
C THR A 231 -3.07 -9.91 52.62
N ALA A 232 -3.64 -9.86 51.43
CA ALA A 232 -5.08 -9.77 51.18
C ALA A 232 -5.73 -11.15 51.02
N VAL A 233 -4.93 -12.22 50.88
CA VAL A 233 -5.41 -13.61 50.83
C VAL A 233 -5.84 -14.07 52.23
N THR A 234 -7.03 -14.67 52.31
CA THR A 234 -7.51 -15.30 53.54
C THR A 234 -7.13 -16.78 53.55
N PHE A 235 -6.34 -17.20 54.53
CA PHE A 235 -5.87 -18.58 54.67
C PHE A 235 -6.79 -19.40 55.57
N ILE A 236 -7.05 -20.64 55.13
CA ILE A 236 -7.64 -21.70 55.96
C ILE A 236 -6.49 -22.57 56.49
N TYR A 237 -6.45 -22.77 57.80
CA TYR A 237 -5.50 -23.63 58.47
C TYR A 237 -6.09 -25.03 58.67
N LEU A 238 -5.23 -26.05 58.73
CA LEU A 238 -5.65 -27.43 59.01
C LEU A 238 -6.34 -27.60 60.36
N ASP A 239 -5.91 -26.80 61.33
CA ASP A 239 -6.39 -26.85 62.70
C ASP A 239 -7.62 -25.94 62.91
N ASP A 240 -8.11 -25.27 61.86
CA ASP A 240 -9.34 -24.48 61.95
C ASP A 240 -10.53 -25.40 62.20
N THR A 241 -11.35 -25.06 63.18
CA THR A 241 -12.62 -25.73 63.47
C THR A 241 -13.66 -25.42 62.39
N HIS A 242 -14.69 -26.26 62.30
CA HIS A 242 -15.76 -26.09 61.31
C HIS A 242 -16.43 -24.70 61.37
N GLU A 243 -16.63 -24.17 62.58
CA GLU A 243 -17.19 -22.83 62.77
C GLU A 243 -16.25 -21.71 62.29
N GLU A 244 -14.94 -21.86 62.48
CA GLU A 244 -13.94 -20.88 62.03
C GLU A 244 -13.81 -20.84 60.51
N ILE A 245 -13.87 -22.00 59.86
CA ILE A 245 -13.90 -22.11 58.39
C ILE A 245 -15.15 -21.40 57.85
N LEU A 246 -16.33 -21.68 58.42
CA LEU A 246 -17.58 -21.04 58.00
C LEU A 246 -17.56 -19.52 58.23
N LYS A 247 -16.91 -19.06 59.31
CA LYS A 247 -16.72 -17.63 59.59
C LYS A 247 -15.78 -16.96 58.58
N LYS A 248 -14.72 -17.65 58.15
CA LYS A 248 -13.79 -17.16 57.10
C LYS A 248 -14.42 -17.15 55.69
N ASN A 249 -15.40 -18.02 55.43
CA ASN A 249 -16.11 -18.16 54.15
C ASN A 249 -17.25 -17.14 53.94
N ARG A 250 -17.71 -16.44 54.98
CA ARG A 250 -18.75 -15.40 54.84
C ARG A 250 -18.21 -14.14 54.15
N GLY A 251 -18.20 -14.16 52.81
CA GLY A 251 -18.05 -12.98 51.97
C GLY A 251 -16.65 -12.68 51.44
N LYS A 252 -15.72 -13.64 51.46
CA LYS A 252 -14.37 -13.48 50.88
C LYS A 252 -14.13 -14.48 49.75
N GLN A 253 -13.47 -14.04 48.68
CA GLN A 253 -12.93 -14.94 47.67
C GLN A 253 -11.79 -15.75 48.29
N ILE A 254 -12.07 -17.00 48.65
CA ILE A 254 -11.05 -17.94 49.14
C ILE A 254 -10.34 -18.49 47.91
N PHE A 255 -9.07 -18.13 47.73
CA PHE A 255 -8.23 -18.80 46.74
C PHE A 255 -7.92 -20.21 47.27
N PRO A 256 -8.22 -21.29 46.53
CA PRO A 256 -7.91 -22.65 46.95
C PRO A 256 -6.43 -22.91 46.71
N LEU A 257 -5.56 -22.19 47.43
CA LEU A 257 -4.17 -22.59 47.56
C LEU A 257 -4.12 -23.62 48.70
N PRO A 258 -3.73 -24.89 48.44
CA PRO A 258 -3.53 -25.89 49.48
C PRO A 258 -2.22 -25.59 50.22
N CYS A 259 -2.16 -24.45 50.92
CA CYS A 259 -1.07 -24.15 51.83
C CYS A 259 -1.38 -24.79 53.18
N LEU A 260 -0.99 -26.06 53.31
CA LEU A 260 -0.98 -26.79 54.58
C LEU A 260 0.03 -26.12 55.52
N TRP A 261 -0.46 -25.19 56.34
CA TRP A 261 0.35 -24.43 57.30
C TRP A 261 0.26 -25.10 58.67
N ARG A 262 1.35 -25.75 59.11
CA ARG A 262 1.43 -26.44 60.40
C ARG A 262 2.51 -25.79 61.26
N GLY A 263 2.08 -24.99 62.24
CA GLY A 263 2.81 -24.69 63.49
C GLY A 263 4.18 -24.00 63.46
N ASP A 264 4.88 -23.90 62.33
CA ASP A 264 6.17 -23.21 62.25
C ASP A 264 6.34 -22.54 60.87
N ARG A 265 6.97 -21.37 60.85
CA ARG A 265 6.89 -20.32 59.80
C ARG A 265 7.53 -20.69 58.44
N ARG A 266 7.20 -21.82 57.83
CA ARG A 266 7.67 -22.21 56.50
C ARG A 266 6.56 -22.91 55.71
N CYS A 267 6.26 -22.39 54.52
CA CYS A 267 5.40 -23.08 53.55
C CYS A 267 6.08 -24.40 53.15
N CYS A 268 5.36 -25.52 53.22
CA CYS A 268 5.88 -26.82 52.79
C CYS A 268 6.34 -26.71 51.33
N ARG A 269 7.61 -27.05 51.06
CA ARG A 269 8.22 -26.78 49.74
C ARG A 269 7.83 -27.82 48.68
N ASN A 270 7.35 -29.01 49.07
CA ASN A 270 6.99 -30.10 48.17
C ASN A 270 5.81 -30.93 48.73
N ALA A 271 5.04 -31.56 47.84
CA ALA A 271 3.83 -32.36 48.14
C ALA A 271 4.07 -33.50 49.16
N SER A 272 5.28 -34.07 49.19
CA SER A 272 5.68 -35.11 50.14
C SER A 272 5.77 -34.63 51.60
N GLN A 273 6.02 -33.33 51.84
CA GLN A 273 6.02 -32.74 53.19
C GLN A 273 4.61 -32.47 53.72
N CYS A 274 3.63 -32.42 52.82
CA CYS A 274 2.24 -32.08 53.10
C CYS A 274 1.35 -33.27 53.45
N GLY A 275 1.85 -34.52 53.36
CA GLY A 275 1.04 -35.72 53.59
C GLY A 275 -0.09 -35.91 52.57
N VAL A 276 -0.07 -35.17 51.46
CA VAL A 276 -1.00 -35.32 50.34
C VAL A 276 -0.39 -36.33 49.37
N SER A 277 -1.11 -37.42 49.13
CA SER A 277 -0.74 -38.42 48.12
C SER A 277 -0.62 -37.74 46.74
N ASP A 278 0.48 -38.01 46.02
CA ASP A 278 0.83 -37.47 44.69
C ASP A 278 -0.25 -37.64 43.59
N ARG A 279 -1.37 -38.29 43.90
CA ARG A 279 -2.47 -38.56 42.97
C ARG A 279 -3.39 -37.36 42.67
N VAL A 280 -3.34 -36.28 43.46
CA VAL A 280 -4.26 -35.14 43.29
C VAL A 280 -3.66 -34.00 42.43
N ILE A 281 -2.35 -34.04 42.13
CA ILE A 281 -1.65 -32.96 41.39
C ILE A 281 -1.39 -33.32 39.91
N LYS A 282 -1.77 -34.53 39.48
CA LYS A 282 -1.76 -34.92 38.06
C LYS A 282 -3.20 -35.10 37.56
N GLY A 283 -3.84 -33.97 37.26
CA GLY A 283 -5.11 -33.86 36.57
C GLY A 283 -5.14 -32.53 35.85
#